data_AF-A0A1C6M9F7-F1
#
_entry.id   AF-A0A1C6M9F7-F1
#
_cell.length_a   1.000
_cell.length_b   1.000
_cell.length_c   1.000
_cell.angle_alpha   90.00
_cell.angle_beta   90.00
_cell.angle_gamma   90.00
#
_symmetry.space_group_name_H-M   'P 1'
#
loop_
_entity.id
_entity.type
_entity.pdbx_description
1 polymer ?
#
loop_
_entity_poly.entity_id
_entity_poly.type
_entity_poly.pdbx_seq_one_letter_code
_entity_poly.pdbx_strand_id
1 'polypeptide(L)'
;MAHELSCPSCGEAEDLSGAPQDDDIRVTCHGCGAEWMRGAPVCATCSGSDLVERPQAMTRHSRGTQLSIIGWRQLPLCRRCDAQALETSLGENIPVPSPYVSAALHAGGKAAPVPAAPRKPPGRTDNPAAPAAPQPQRSPSSVPRPHHTPGKDDGRPSTGNATGTADRPRRSRPQPARTQVPTVGQAITAFLTEASGEADHTALVLLGAYLGSYNRLSVLDAESSEDWLTAWFDKRWKDRDSPTARRARDTFCRAVDFWGARGWLARDPVSALR
;
A
#
# COMPACT_ATOMS: atom_id res chain seq x y z
N MET A 1 17.47 -2.57 9.53
CA MET A 1 16.36 -2.14 10.40
C MET A 1 15.29 -3.19 10.26
N ALA A 2 14.82 -3.77 11.36
CA ALA A 2 13.79 -4.81 11.32
C ALA A 2 12.52 -4.16 10.75
N HIS A 3 11.96 -4.73 9.68
CA HIS A 3 10.66 -4.31 9.19
C HIS A 3 9.64 -4.56 10.30
N GLU A 4 8.93 -3.52 10.70
CA GLU A 4 7.83 -3.60 11.65
C GLU A 4 6.78 -4.55 11.06
N LEU A 5 6.64 -5.70 11.69
CA LEU A 5 5.86 -6.81 11.18
C LEU A 5 4.47 -6.67 11.82
N SER A 6 3.51 -6.14 11.05
CA SER A 6 2.12 -6.02 11.47
C SER A 6 1.24 -7.02 10.72
N CYS A 7 0.16 -7.44 11.36
CA CYS A 7 -0.80 -8.38 10.81
C CYS A 7 -1.51 -7.76 9.60
N PRO A 8 -1.43 -8.37 8.40
CA PRO A 8 -2.10 -7.86 7.21
C PRO A 8 -3.63 -7.96 7.30
N SER A 9 -4.16 -8.73 8.25
CA SER A 9 -5.59 -8.74 8.55
C SER A 9 -5.94 -7.61 9.52
N CYS A 10 -5.62 -7.70 10.81
CA CYS A 10 -6.15 -6.75 11.80
C CYS A 10 -5.25 -5.56 12.14
N GLY A 11 -4.02 -5.50 11.60
CA GLY A 11 -3.04 -4.47 11.95
C GLY A 11 -2.32 -4.69 13.29
N GLU A 12 -2.61 -5.78 13.99
CA GLU A 12 -1.94 -6.18 15.24
C GLU A 12 -0.42 -6.33 15.03
N ALA A 13 0.39 -5.79 15.93
CA ALA A 13 1.84 -5.79 15.81
C ALA A 13 2.55 -6.45 17.01
N GLU A 14 1.85 -6.59 18.14
CA GLU A 14 2.44 -7.10 19.38
C GLU A 14 2.14 -8.59 19.56
N ASP A 15 0.91 -9.02 19.27
CA ASP A 15 0.43 -10.38 19.52
C ASP A 15 0.61 -11.31 18.29
N LEU A 16 1.87 -11.46 17.90
CA LEU A 16 2.32 -12.26 16.74
C LEU A 16 3.27 -13.38 17.18
N SER A 17 3.01 -14.60 16.75
CA SER A 17 3.93 -15.74 16.92
C SER A 17 4.53 -16.16 15.58
N GLY A 18 5.78 -16.61 15.59
CA GLY A 18 6.47 -17.12 14.41
C GLY A 18 6.89 -18.58 14.61
N ALA A 19 6.57 -19.45 13.65
CA ALA A 19 7.04 -20.82 13.58
C ALA A 19 7.87 -21.04 12.30
N PRO A 20 9.03 -21.71 12.37
CA PRO A 20 9.79 -22.04 11.18
C PRO A 20 9.02 -23.05 10.30
N GLN A 21 8.97 -22.79 8.99
CA GLN A 21 8.37 -23.68 8.00
C GLN A 21 9.07 -23.51 6.65
N ASP A 22 9.56 -24.62 6.08
CA ASP A 22 10.08 -24.72 4.71
C ASP A 22 11.04 -23.56 4.33
N ASP A 23 12.07 -23.33 5.16
CA ASP A 23 13.08 -22.27 5.03
C ASP A 23 12.60 -20.81 5.19
N ASP A 24 11.35 -20.59 5.63
CA ASP A 24 10.82 -19.26 6.01
C ASP A 24 10.11 -19.32 7.38
N ILE A 25 9.53 -18.22 7.82
CA ILE A 25 8.81 -18.09 9.09
C ILE A 25 7.33 -17.88 8.80
N ARG A 26 6.50 -18.85 9.18
CA ARG A 26 5.06 -18.67 9.27
C ARG A 26 4.75 -17.82 10.49
N VAL A 27 4.11 -16.68 10.26
CA VAL A 27 3.64 -15.78 11.30
C VAL A 27 2.15 -16.02 11.49
N THR A 28 1.73 -16.15 12.75
CA THR A 28 0.34 -16.27 13.17
C THR A 28 -0.01 -15.09 14.07
N CYS A 29 -1.10 -14.38 13.75
CA CYS A 29 -1.66 -13.34 14.61
C CYS A 29 -2.67 -13.95 15.58
N HIS A 30 -2.45 -13.84 16.88
CA HIS A 30 -3.39 -14.37 17.87
C HIS A 30 -4.63 -13.50 18.05
N GLY A 31 -4.56 -12.20 17.72
CA GLY A 31 -5.71 -11.30 17.77
C GLY A 31 -6.81 -11.59 16.74
N CYS A 32 -6.47 -12.14 15.57
CA CYS A 32 -7.46 -12.44 14.51
C CYS A 32 -7.31 -13.82 13.85
N GLY A 33 -6.29 -14.61 14.20
CA GLY A 33 -6.04 -15.93 13.63
C GLY A 33 -5.53 -15.93 12.18
N ALA A 34 -5.04 -14.80 11.68
CA ALA A 34 -4.44 -14.74 10.35
C ALA A 34 -3.05 -15.38 10.35
N GLU A 35 -2.73 -16.09 9.27
CA GLU A 35 -1.44 -16.75 9.04
C GLU A 35 -0.83 -16.30 7.72
N TRP A 36 0.46 -15.95 7.73
CA TRP A 36 1.20 -15.55 6.52
C TRP A 36 2.69 -15.83 6.66
N MET A 37 3.42 -15.86 5.54
CA MET A 37 4.88 -16.02 5.53
C MET A 37 5.58 -14.65 5.60
N ARG A 38 6.69 -14.55 6.34
CA ARG A 38 7.46 -13.30 6.51
C ARG A 38 8.08 -12.80 5.19
N GLY A 39 8.52 -13.69 4.28
CA GLY A 39 9.25 -13.32 3.06
C GLY A 39 8.40 -12.64 1.96
N ALA A 40 7.11 -12.96 1.93
CA ALA A 40 6.00 -12.34 1.20
C ALA A 40 4.75 -13.17 1.54
N PRO A 41 3.56 -12.57 1.70
CA PRO A 41 2.38 -13.38 1.91
C PRO A 41 2.16 -14.26 0.67
N VAL A 42 2.13 -15.58 0.88
CA VAL A 42 1.56 -16.55 -0.06
C VAL A 42 0.16 -16.88 0.43
N CYS A 43 -0.70 -17.32 -0.47
CA CYS A 43 -2.05 -17.72 -0.09
C CYS A 43 -2.00 -18.87 0.92
N ALA A 44 -2.51 -18.67 2.13
CA ALA A 44 -2.57 -19.72 3.16
C ALA A 44 -3.36 -20.96 2.69
N THR A 45 -4.25 -20.82 1.71
CA THR A 45 -5.06 -21.91 1.17
C THR A 45 -4.39 -22.68 0.01
N CYS A 46 -3.78 -21.99 -0.97
CA CYS A 46 -3.23 -22.64 -2.17
C CYS A 46 -1.71 -22.45 -2.36
N SER A 47 -1.05 -21.77 -1.43
CA SER A 47 0.38 -21.40 -1.49
C SER A 47 0.79 -20.55 -2.70
N GLY A 48 -0.18 -20.05 -3.48
CA GLY A 48 0.09 -19.17 -4.61
C GLY A 48 0.57 -17.79 -4.16
N SER A 49 1.50 -17.20 -4.91
CA SER A 49 2.03 -15.85 -4.66
C SER A 49 1.23 -14.73 -5.31
N ASP A 50 0.23 -15.05 -6.14
CA ASP A 50 -0.57 -14.06 -6.86
C ASP A 50 -1.66 -13.47 -5.95
N LEU A 51 -1.23 -12.53 -5.12
CA LEU A 51 -2.06 -11.81 -4.16
C LEU A 51 -2.24 -10.34 -4.57
N VAL A 52 -3.47 -9.85 -4.43
CA VAL A 52 -3.90 -8.49 -4.76
C VAL A 52 -4.43 -7.81 -3.50
N GLU A 53 -3.99 -6.59 -3.19
CA GLU A 53 -4.56 -5.82 -2.08
C GLU A 53 -5.85 -5.13 -2.50
N ARG A 54 -6.89 -5.29 -1.68
CA ARG A 54 -8.15 -4.55 -1.81
C ARG A 54 -8.50 -3.88 -0.48
N PRO A 55 -9.07 -2.66 -0.51
CA PRO A 55 -9.57 -2.04 0.70
C PRO A 55 -10.74 -2.87 1.25
N GLN A 56 -10.71 -3.20 2.53
CA GLN A 56 -11.83 -3.81 3.24
C GLN A 56 -12.41 -2.80 4.23
N ALA A 57 -13.73 -2.69 4.25
CA ALA A 57 -14.44 -1.86 5.23
C ALA A 57 -14.23 -2.42 6.64
N MET A 58 -13.80 -1.59 7.58
CA MET A 58 -13.84 -1.92 9.01
C MET A 58 -15.12 -1.36 9.59
N THR A 59 -15.98 -2.21 10.15
CA THR A 59 -17.27 -1.80 10.71
C THR A 59 -17.32 -2.01 12.22
N ARG A 60 -17.90 -1.07 12.96
CA ARG A 60 -18.21 -1.22 14.39
C ARG A 60 -19.62 -0.71 14.65
N HIS A 61 -20.28 -1.27 15.65
CA HIS A 61 -21.53 -0.69 16.13
C HIS A 61 -21.26 0.66 16.78
N SER A 62 -21.75 1.73 16.16
CA SER A 62 -21.88 3.03 16.84
C SER A 62 -23.08 2.94 17.79
N ARG A 63 -22.99 3.60 18.96
CA ARG A 63 -23.99 3.58 20.06
C ARG A 63 -25.40 3.15 19.58
N GLY A 64 -25.83 1.95 19.94
CA GLY A 64 -27.05 1.30 19.44
C GLY A 64 -26.75 0.06 18.59
N THR A 65 -27.69 -0.33 17.71
CA THR A 65 -27.59 -1.52 16.83
C THR A 65 -27.05 -1.21 15.43
N GLN A 66 -26.78 0.06 15.11
CA GLN A 66 -26.34 0.47 13.78
C GLN A 66 -24.86 0.17 13.55
N LEU A 67 -24.54 -0.59 12.50
CA LEU A 67 -23.18 -0.78 12.00
C LEU A 67 -22.73 0.47 11.24
N SER A 68 -21.59 1.02 11.65
CA SER A 68 -20.94 2.16 10.99
C SER A 68 -19.55 1.77 10.51
N ILE A 69 -19.14 2.26 9.35
CA ILE A 69 -17.76 2.11 8.86
C ILE A 69 -16.87 3.04 9.70
N ILE A 70 -15.89 2.46 10.39
CA ILE A 70 -14.92 3.20 11.23
C ILE A 70 -13.60 3.44 10.51
N GLY A 71 -13.37 2.78 9.37
CA GLY A 71 -12.15 2.92 8.60
C GLY A 71 -12.02 1.87 7.50
N TRP A 72 -10.82 1.81 6.93
CA TRP A 72 -10.44 0.88 5.87
C TRP A 72 -9.15 0.17 6.25
N ARG A 73 -9.02 -1.10 5.87
CA ARG A 73 -7.74 -1.83 5.92
C ARG A 73 -7.39 -2.38 4.54
N GLN A 74 -6.11 -2.56 4.25
CA GLN A 74 -5.69 -3.30 3.04
C GLN A 74 -5.79 -4.79 3.33
N LEU A 75 -6.52 -5.52 2.49
CA LEU A 75 -6.71 -6.96 2.62
C LEU A 75 -6.06 -7.67 1.41
N PRO A 76 -5.05 -8.54 1.61
CA PRO A 76 -4.55 -9.41 0.55
C PRO A 76 -5.62 -10.41 0.14
N LEU A 77 -5.90 -10.52 -1.16
CA LEU A 77 -6.79 -11.49 -1.78
C LEU A 77 -6.03 -12.33 -2.81
N CYS A 78 -6.14 -13.64 -2.73
CA CYS A 78 -5.60 -14.56 -3.72
C CYS A 78 -6.49 -14.57 -4.96
N ARG A 79 -5.91 -14.37 -6.15
CA ARG A 79 -6.69 -14.41 -7.41
C ARG A 79 -7.44 -15.72 -7.63
N ARG A 80 -6.93 -16.82 -7.10
CA ARG A 80 -7.53 -18.15 -7.23
C ARG A 80 -8.55 -18.43 -6.14
N CYS A 81 -8.18 -18.24 -4.87
CA CYS A 81 -9.02 -18.64 -3.74
C CYS A 81 -10.07 -17.58 -3.38
N ASP A 82 -9.79 -16.31 -3.66
CA ASP A 82 -10.66 -15.16 -3.36
C ASP A 82 -11.28 -14.56 -4.64
N ALA A 83 -11.30 -15.32 -5.74
CA ALA A 83 -11.64 -14.85 -7.08
C ALA A 83 -12.95 -14.05 -7.13
N GLN A 84 -14.00 -14.55 -6.48
CA GLN A 84 -15.31 -13.88 -6.46
C GLN A 84 -15.28 -12.54 -5.73
N ALA A 85 -14.65 -12.46 -4.55
CA ALA A 85 -14.56 -11.21 -3.79
C ALA A 85 -13.67 -10.19 -4.51
N LEU A 86 -12.60 -10.68 -5.15
CA LEU A 86 -11.71 -9.86 -5.96
C LEU A 86 -12.45 -9.30 -7.19
N GLU A 87 -13.20 -10.14 -7.91
CA GLU A 87 -13.98 -9.73 -9.08
C GLU A 87 -15.02 -8.66 -8.72
N THR A 88 -15.82 -8.87 -7.68
CA THR A 88 -16.81 -7.87 -7.22
C THR A 88 -16.13 -6.56 -6.83
N SER A 89 -15.06 -6.64 -6.03
CA SER A 89 -14.36 -5.44 -5.55
C SER A 89 -13.68 -4.66 -6.68
N LEU A 90 -13.15 -5.34 -7.70
CA LEU A 90 -12.53 -4.70 -8.86
C LEU A 90 -13.58 -4.16 -9.84
N GLY A 91 -14.60 -4.96 -10.16
CA GLY A 91 -15.61 -4.63 -11.15
C GLY A 91 -16.48 -3.44 -10.75
N GLU A 92 -16.90 -3.39 -9.48
CA GLU A 92 -17.73 -2.29 -8.97
C GLU A 92 -16.91 -1.19 -8.29
N ASN A 93 -15.59 -1.39 -8.16
CA ASN A 93 -14.68 -0.53 -7.40
C ASN A 93 -15.17 -0.26 -5.96
N ILE A 94 -15.80 -1.27 -5.35
CA ILE A 94 -16.25 -1.22 -3.96
C ILE A 94 -15.25 -1.91 -3.03
N PRO A 95 -15.15 -1.46 -1.77
CA PRO A 95 -14.37 -2.17 -0.76
C PRO A 95 -14.91 -3.59 -0.53
N VAL A 96 -14.01 -4.49 -0.18
CA VAL A 96 -14.38 -5.82 0.32
C VAL A 96 -15.25 -5.64 1.57
N PRO A 97 -16.37 -6.36 1.70
CA PRO A 97 -17.21 -6.27 2.89
C PRO A 97 -16.46 -6.69 4.15
N SER A 98 -16.73 -6.00 5.27
CA SER A 98 -16.20 -6.30 6.61
C SER A 98 -16.28 -7.79 7.03
N PRO A 99 -17.38 -8.54 6.82
CA PRO A 99 -17.45 -9.93 7.26
C PRO A 99 -16.65 -10.91 6.39
N TYR A 100 -16.07 -10.45 5.28
CA TYR A 100 -15.30 -11.32 4.39
C TYR A 100 -13.97 -11.73 5.04
N VAL A 101 -13.64 -13.01 4.90
CA VAL A 101 -12.40 -13.60 5.40
C VAL A 101 -11.57 -14.03 4.20
N SER A 102 -10.35 -13.47 4.08
CA SER A 102 -9.43 -13.78 2.98
C SER A 102 -8.87 -15.19 3.10
N ALA A 103 -9.02 -16.00 2.07
CA ALA A 103 -8.39 -17.30 1.94
C ALA A 103 -6.85 -17.19 1.81
N ALA A 104 -6.34 -16.02 1.41
CA ALA A 104 -4.91 -15.75 1.42
C ALA A 104 -4.32 -15.69 2.83
N LEU A 105 -5.10 -15.35 3.84
CA LEU A 105 -4.64 -15.23 5.23
C LEU A 105 -5.13 -16.35 6.14
N HIS A 106 -6.13 -17.12 5.73
CA HIS A 106 -6.73 -18.14 6.59
C HIS A 106 -6.79 -19.49 5.86
N ALA A 107 -5.90 -20.40 6.22
CA ALA A 107 -5.91 -21.77 5.73
C ALA A 107 -7.19 -22.50 6.24
N GLY A 108 -8.02 -22.97 5.31
CA GLY A 108 -9.23 -23.74 5.65
C GLY A 108 -10.52 -22.91 5.85
N GLY A 109 -10.46 -21.59 5.70
CA GLY A 109 -11.66 -20.76 5.66
C GLY A 109 -12.39 -20.94 4.33
N LYS A 110 -13.57 -21.56 4.31
CA LYS A 110 -14.53 -21.30 3.23
C LYS A 110 -14.75 -19.79 3.22
N ALA A 111 -14.28 -19.10 2.17
CA ALA A 111 -14.54 -17.69 1.97
C ALA A 111 -16.02 -17.44 2.28
N ALA A 112 -16.31 -16.63 3.29
CA ALA A 112 -17.70 -16.30 3.60
C ALA A 112 -18.30 -15.70 2.31
N PRO A 113 -19.46 -16.20 1.84
CA PRO A 113 -20.06 -15.67 0.64
C PRO A 113 -20.20 -14.16 0.81
N VAL A 114 -19.70 -13.40 -0.15
CA VAL A 114 -19.82 -11.94 -0.17
C VAL A 114 -21.32 -11.65 -0.06
N PRO A 115 -21.81 -11.03 1.03
CA PRO A 115 -23.20 -10.63 1.07
C PRO A 115 -23.41 -9.67 -0.09
N ALA A 116 -24.40 -9.97 -0.94
CA ALA A 116 -24.75 -9.11 -2.06
C ALA A 116 -24.91 -7.68 -1.52
N ALA A 117 -24.26 -6.71 -2.19
CA ALA A 117 -24.38 -5.31 -1.82
C ALA A 117 -25.88 -4.98 -1.62
N PRO A 118 -26.25 -4.23 -0.57
CA PRO A 118 -27.64 -3.86 -0.37
C PRO A 118 -28.14 -3.19 -1.64
N ARG A 119 -29.07 -3.85 -2.33
CA ARG A 119 -29.72 -3.30 -3.53
C ARG A 119 -30.26 -1.94 -3.14
N LYS A 120 -29.91 -0.90 -3.90
CA LYS A 120 -30.53 0.42 -3.77
C LYS A 120 -32.06 0.20 -3.69
N PRO A 121 -32.73 0.63 -2.61
CA PRO A 121 -34.19 0.59 -2.60
C PRO A 121 -34.69 1.41 -3.80
N PRO A 122 -35.73 0.95 -4.52
CA PRO A 122 -36.28 1.68 -5.65
C PRO A 122 -36.72 3.07 -5.20
N GLY A 123 -36.43 4.05 -6.05
CA GLY A 123 -36.47 5.47 -5.76
C GLY A 123 -37.72 5.91 -5.01
N ARG A 124 -37.50 6.68 -3.94
CA ARG A 124 -38.54 7.53 -3.37
C ARG A 124 -38.35 8.92 -3.94
N THR A 125 -39.34 9.29 -4.75
CA THR A 125 -39.61 10.57 -5.38
C THR A 125 -39.32 11.78 -4.51
N ASP A 126 -38.90 12.84 -5.20
CA ASP A 126 -38.61 14.20 -4.74
C ASP A 126 -39.66 14.78 -3.78
N ASN A 127 -39.21 15.42 -2.70
CA ASN A 127 -39.69 16.74 -2.27
C ASN A 127 -38.83 17.33 -1.12
N PRO A 128 -38.89 18.65 -0.86
CA PRO A 128 -37.70 19.48 -0.75
C PRO A 128 -37.39 19.97 0.67
N ALA A 129 -36.12 20.40 0.82
CA ALA A 129 -35.59 21.36 1.79
C ALA A 129 -36.12 21.33 3.23
N ALA A 130 -35.27 20.86 4.15
CA ALA A 130 -35.28 21.27 5.55
C ALA A 130 -33.90 21.81 5.95
N PRO A 131 -33.83 22.86 6.79
CA PRO A 131 -32.72 23.80 6.84
C PRO A 131 -31.48 23.29 7.59
N ALA A 132 -30.34 23.85 7.19
CA ALA A 132 -29.03 23.62 7.78
C ALA A 132 -28.99 23.96 9.28
N ALA A 133 -28.56 22.99 10.09
CA ALA A 133 -28.17 23.23 11.47
C ALA A 133 -26.79 23.92 11.52
N PRO A 134 -26.59 24.94 12.36
CA PRO A 134 -25.37 25.74 12.38
C PRO A 134 -24.18 24.98 12.98
N GLN A 135 -23.02 25.10 12.32
CA GLN A 135 -21.74 24.61 12.81
C GLN A 135 -21.20 25.53 13.93
N PRO A 136 -20.71 24.98 15.06
CA PRO A 136 -20.01 25.79 16.04
C PRO A 136 -18.61 26.20 15.54
N GLN A 137 -18.40 27.51 15.47
CA GLN A 137 -17.16 28.17 15.05
C GLN A 137 -16.00 27.82 16.00
N ARG A 138 -14.85 27.47 15.43
CA ARG A 138 -13.57 27.37 16.16
C ARG A 138 -12.96 28.77 16.28
N SER A 139 -12.80 29.26 17.51
CA SER A 139 -11.98 30.44 17.80
C SER A 139 -10.49 30.07 17.75
N PRO A 140 -9.62 30.93 17.19
CA PRO A 140 -8.17 30.77 17.24
C PRO A 140 -7.60 31.39 18.53
N SER A 141 -6.85 30.61 19.31
CA SER A 141 -6.02 31.15 20.40
C SER A 141 -4.57 31.24 19.96
N SER A 142 -4.16 32.46 19.67
CA SER A 142 -2.77 32.92 19.54
C SER A 142 -2.25 33.27 20.93
N VAL A 143 -1.07 32.78 21.33
CA VAL A 143 -0.28 33.38 22.42
C VAL A 143 1.16 33.57 21.94
N PRO A 144 1.78 34.76 22.14
CA PRO A 144 3.11 35.08 21.63
C PRO A 144 4.23 34.65 22.58
N ARG A 145 5.39 34.30 22.01
CA ARG A 145 6.69 34.15 22.70
C ARG A 145 7.40 35.51 22.78
N PRO A 146 8.03 35.89 23.90
CA PRO A 146 9.05 36.94 23.91
C PRO A 146 10.47 36.39 23.77
N HIS A 147 11.30 37.18 23.08
CA HIS A 147 12.75 37.07 22.95
C HIS A 147 13.48 37.46 24.23
N HIS A 148 14.69 36.91 24.47
CA HIS A 148 15.89 37.63 24.94
C HIS A 148 17.16 36.78 24.75
N THR A 149 18.18 37.39 24.13
CA THR A 149 19.64 37.08 24.10
C THR A 149 20.35 38.19 24.91
N PRO A 150 21.70 38.29 25.09
CA PRO A 150 22.85 37.39 24.87
C PRO A 150 23.94 37.43 26.01
N GLY A 151 25.05 36.68 25.86
CA GLY A 151 26.35 36.91 26.55
C GLY A 151 27.34 35.76 26.26
N LYS A 152 28.32 35.92 25.35
CA LYS A 152 29.72 36.42 25.50
C LYS A 152 30.62 35.52 26.36
N ASP A 153 31.57 34.84 25.69
CA ASP A 153 33.05 35.04 25.80
C ASP A 153 33.60 34.08 26.89
N ASP A 154 34.72 33.35 26.82
CA ASP A 154 35.98 33.37 26.08
C ASP A 154 36.65 31.98 26.19
N GLY A 155 37.66 31.70 25.36
CA GLY A 155 38.78 30.85 25.81
C GLY A 155 39.20 29.67 24.92
N ARG A 156 39.97 29.98 23.88
CA ARG A 156 40.98 29.08 23.29
C ARG A 156 42.35 29.53 23.84
N PRO A 157 43.31 28.63 24.14
CA PRO A 157 44.36 28.22 23.18
C PRO A 157 44.63 26.69 23.27
N SER A 158 44.96 25.92 22.23
CA SER A 158 46.06 25.91 21.25
C SER A 158 47.07 24.77 21.52
N THR A 159 47.36 24.02 20.44
CA THR A 159 48.58 23.26 20.09
C THR A 159 49.04 22.02 20.87
N GLY A 160 49.36 20.96 20.10
CA GLY A 160 50.34 19.93 20.50
C GLY A 160 50.20 18.58 19.78
N ASN A 161 50.97 18.38 18.71
CA ASN A 161 51.12 17.15 17.93
C ASN A 161 51.69 15.96 18.74
N ALA A 162 51.36 14.72 18.35
CA ALA A 162 52.34 13.72 17.85
C ALA A 162 51.75 12.30 17.72
N THR A 163 51.83 11.77 16.49
CA THR A 163 52.15 10.38 16.09
C THR A 163 51.72 9.19 16.96
N GLY A 164 50.83 8.37 16.40
CA GLY A 164 50.56 7.01 16.85
C GLY A 164 49.94 6.18 15.72
N THR A 165 50.80 5.57 14.90
CA THR A 165 50.46 4.56 13.89
C THR A 165 50.02 3.29 14.61
N ALA A 166 48.72 2.97 14.57
CA ALA A 166 48.23 1.65 14.97
C ALA A 166 47.02 1.28 14.12
N ASP A 167 47.12 0.08 13.56
CA ASP A 167 46.27 -0.58 12.59
C ASP A 167 44.77 -0.44 12.89
N ARG A 168 44.07 0.30 12.04
CA ARG A 168 42.61 0.42 12.08
C ARG A 168 42.07 -0.56 11.04
N PRO A 169 41.32 -1.61 11.42
CA PRO A 169 40.76 -2.52 10.44
C PRO A 169 39.90 -1.69 9.49
N ARG A 170 40.31 -1.72 8.22
CA ARG A 170 39.68 -1.03 7.12
C ARG A 170 38.22 -1.45 7.11
N ARG A 171 37.34 -0.58 7.64
CA ARG A 171 35.90 -0.81 7.65
C ARG A 171 35.51 -1.01 6.19
N SER A 172 35.31 -2.26 5.81
CA SER A 172 34.82 -2.61 4.49
C SER A 172 33.56 -1.79 4.26
N ARG A 173 33.63 -0.86 3.30
CA ARG A 173 32.46 -0.17 2.79
C ARG A 173 31.42 -1.26 2.52
N PRO A 174 30.21 -1.20 3.11
CA PRO A 174 29.18 -2.18 2.81
C PRO A 174 29.03 -2.22 1.30
N GLN A 175 29.33 -3.37 0.72
CA GLN A 175 29.00 -3.67 -0.66
C GLN A 175 27.50 -3.39 -0.79
N PRO A 176 27.05 -2.58 -1.77
CA PRO A 176 25.62 -2.29 -1.90
C PRO A 176 24.91 -3.63 -1.96
N ALA A 177 24.08 -3.88 -0.95
CA ALA A 177 23.24 -5.06 -0.91
C ALA A 177 22.52 -5.10 -2.25
N ARG A 178 22.56 -6.23 -2.95
CA ARG A 178 21.80 -6.44 -4.19
C ARG A 178 20.39 -5.94 -3.89
N THR A 179 19.99 -4.84 -4.54
CA THR A 179 18.71 -4.18 -4.27
C THR A 179 17.65 -5.19 -4.64
N GLN A 180 17.09 -5.87 -3.64
CA GLN A 180 16.03 -6.84 -3.87
C GLN A 180 14.89 -6.10 -4.55
N VAL A 181 14.46 -6.58 -5.73
CA VAL A 181 13.36 -5.96 -6.47
C VAL A 181 12.15 -5.88 -5.55
N PRO A 182 11.61 -4.68 -5.27
CA PRO A 182 10.51 -4.52 -4.33
C PRO A 182 9.23 -5.17 -4.85
N THR A 183 8.23 -5.33 -3.99
CA THR A 183 6.88 -5.63 -4.46
C THR A 183 6.28 -4.41 -5.17
N VAL A 184 5.24 -4.62 -5.98
CA VAL A 184 4.54 -3.53 -6.67
C VAL A 184 4.00 -2.49 -5.66
N GLY A 185 3.42 -2.93 -4.54
CA GLY A 185 2.92 -2.04 -3.50
C GLY A 185 4.03 -1.21 -2.84
N GLN A 186 5.19 -1.82 -2.56
CA GLN A 186 6.37 -1.12 -2.05
C GLN A 186 6.91 -0.10 -3.07
N ALA A 187 6.97 -0.46 -4.35
CA ALA A 187 7.44 0.41 -5.42
C ALA A 187 6.51 1.62 -5.62
N ILE A 188 5.20 1.41 -5.60
CA ILE A 188 4.19 2.49 -5.64
C ILE A 188 4.32 3.41 -4.44
N THR A 189 4.47 2.84 -3.23
CA THR A 189 4.63 3.63 -2.00
C THR A 189 5.90 4.47 -2.04
N ALA A 190 7.01 3.89 -2.50
CA ALA A 190 8.27 4.61 -2.69
C ALA A 190 8.12 5.76 -3.68
N PHE A 191 7.47 5.52 -4.84
CA PHE A 191 7.19 6.57 -5.81
C PHE A 191 6.33 7.69 -5.20
N LEU A 192 5.23 7.36 -4.54
CA LEU A 192 4.33 8.37 -3.95
C LEU A 192 4.98 9.17 -2.82
N THR A 193 5.96 8.59 -2.12
CA THR A 193 6.69 9.27 -1.03
C THR A 193 7.71 10.27 -1.58
N GLU A 194 8.36 9.95 -2.72
CA GLU A 194 9.46 10.73 -3.27
C GLU A 194 9.08 11.58 -4.49
N ALA A 195 7.96 11.30 -5.14
CA ALA A 195 7.54 12.02 -6.32
C ALA A 195 7.13 13.46 -5.97
N SER A 196 7.76 14.43 -6.62
CA SER A 196 7.33 15.82 -6.62
C SER A 196 6.25 16.05 -7.68
N GLY A 197 5.15 16.71 -7.32
CA GLY A 197 4.11 17.17 -8.25
C GLY A 197 2.77 16.44 -8.12
N GLU A 198 1.81 16.75 -9.01
CA GLU A 198 0.52 16.07 -9.04
C GLU A 198 0.68 14.65 -9.61
N ALA A 199 0.71 13.64 -8.71
CA ALA A 199 0.62 12.24 -9.05
C ALA A 199 -0.84 11.76 -8.96
N ASP A 200 -1.31 11.03 -9.96
CA ASP A 200 -2.60 10.35 -9.90
C ASP A 200 -2.50 9.11 -9.01
N HIS A 201 -2.81 9.30 -7.72
CA HIS A 201 -2.78 8.23 -6.72
C HIS A 201 -3.77 7.12 -7.06
N THR A 202 -4.94 7.48 -7.60
CA THR A 202 -5.97 6.50 -7.98
C THR A 202 -5.46 5.62 -9.11
N ALA A 203 -4.82 6.18 -10.12
CA ALA A 203 -4.22 5.42 -11.21
C ALA A 203 -3.22 4.39 -10.67
N LEU A 204 -2.32 4.78 -9.75
CA LEU A 204 -1.32 3.86 -9.19
C LEU A 204 -1.93 2.78 -8.30
N VAL A 205 -2.97 3.09 -7.53
CA VAL A 205 -3.72 2.07 -6.77
C VAL A 205 -4.36 1.05 -7.73
N LEU A 206 -4.90 1.50 -8.86
CA LEU A 206 -5.49 0.61 -9.86
C LEU A 206 -4.43 -0.26 -10.54
N LEU A 207 -3.25 0.30 -10.81
CA LEU A 207 -2.11 -0.46 -11.32
C LEU A 207 -1.68 -1.52 -10.31
N GLY A 208 -1.52 -1.16 -9.04
CA GLY A 208 -1.18 -2.11 -7.96
C GLY A 208 -2.22 -3.23 -7.83
N ALA A 209 -3.50 -2.90 -7.95
CA ALA A 209 -4.58 -3.89 -7.94
C ALA A 209 -4.54 -4.80 -9.19
N TYR A 210 -4.21 -4.26 -10.36
CA TYR A 210 -4.14 -5.02 -11.60
C TYR A 210 -2.91 -5.93 -11.66
N LEU A 211 -1.77 -5.49 -11.16
CA LEU A 211 -0.53 -6.27 -11.11
C LEU A 211 -0.48 -7.22 -9.92
N GLY A 212 -1.20 -6.91 -8.83
CA GLY A 212 -1.07 -7.54 -7.53
C GLY A 212 0.04 -6.90 -6.69
N SER A 213 -0.34 -6.19 -5.61
CA SER A 213 0.59 -5.42 -4.77
C SER A 213 1.75 -6.24 -4.18
N TYR A 214 1.58 -7.56 -4.03
CA TYR A 214 2.60 -8.46 -3.48
C TYR A 214 3.48 -9.11 -4.54
N ASN A 215 3.09 -9.04 -5.82
CA ASN A 215 3.95 -9.49 -6.90
C ASN A 215 5.22 -8.63 -6.93
N ARG A 216 6.34 -9.24 -7.31
CA ARG A 216 7.60 -8.51 -7.52
C ARG A 216 7.42 -7.55 -8.68
N LEU A 217 8.00 -6.35 -8.57
CA LEU A 217 7.90 -5.33 -9.61
C LEU A 217 8.44 -5.83 -10.97
N SER A 218 9.33 -6.82 -10.96
CA SER A 218 9.84 -7.54 -12.15
C SER A 218 8.75 -8.22 -12.99
N VAL A 219 7.50 -8.31 -12.52
CA VAL A 219 6.36 -8.70 -13.37
C VAL A 219 6.22 -7.78 -14.59
N LEU A 220 6.66 -6.53 -14.47
CA LEU A 220 6.72 -5.56 -15.56
C LEU A 220 7.89 -5.79 -16.53
N ASP A 221 8.90 -6.60 -16.17
CA ASP A 221 10.02 -6.94 -17.07
C ASP A 221 9.69 -8.11 -18.01
N ALA A 222 8.50 -8.72 -17.89
CA ALA A 222 8.06 -9.78 -18.79
C ALA A 222 8.03 -9.29 -20.26
N GLU A 223 8.42 -10.13 -21.21
CA GLU A 223 8.46 -9.78 -22.64
C GLU A 223 7.12 -9.26 -23.19
N SER A 224 6.01 -9.76 -22.67
CA SER A 224 4.67 -9.39 -23.08
C SER A 224 4.07 -8.25 -22.24
N SER A 225 4.83 -7.57 -21.39
CA SER A 225 4.29 -6.59 -20.44
C SER A 225 3.65 -5.38 -21.10
N GLU A 226 4.27 -4.91 -22.17
CA GLU A 226 3.78 -3.79 -22.98
C GLU A 226 2.36 -4.07 -23.52
N ASP A 227 2.14 -5.27 -24.08
CA ASP A 227 0.87 -5.66 -24.70
C ASP A 227 -0.28 -5.69 -23.69
N TRP A 228 -0.11 -6.44 -22.58
CA TRP A 228 -1.18 -6.59 -21.61
C TRP A 228 -1.40 -5.32 -20.79
N LEU A 229 -0.36 -4.51 -20.55
CA LEU A 229 -0.49 -3.24 -19.82
C LEU A 229 -1.24 -2.21 -20.67
N THR A 230 -0.94 -2.17 -21.97
CA THR A 230 -1.63 -1.31 -22.94
C THR A 230 -3.10 -1.71 -23.06
N ALA A 231 -3.38 -3.00 -23.26
CA ALA A 231 -4.75 -3.50 -23.34
C ALA A 231 -5.55 -3.24 -22.06
N TRP A 232 -4.92 -3.39 -20.89
CA TRP A 232 -5.54 -3.05 -19.61
C TRP A 232 -5.85 -1.55 -19.50
N PHE A 233 -4.90 -0.69 -19.88
CA PHE A 233 -5.08 0.76 -19.85
C PHE A 233 -6.27 1.17 -20.73
N ASP A 234 -6.36 0.65 -21.95
CA ASP A 234 -7.45 0.94 -22.89
C ASP A 234 -8.81 0.51 -22.39
N LYS A 235 -8.87 -0.70 -21.83
CA LYS A 235 -10.10 -1.21 -21.24
C LYS A 235 -10.57 -0.33 -20.09
N ARG A 236 -9.64 0.25 -19.33
CA ARG A 236 -9.93 1.05 -18.13
C ARG A 236 -10.31 2.48 -18.48
N TRP A 237 -9.61 3.09 -19.43
CA TRP A 237 -9.85 4.44 -19.92
C TRP A 237 -10.28 4.40 -21.39
N LYS A 238 -11.60 4.26 -21.60
CA LYS A 238 -12.23 4.15 -22.92
C LYS A 238 -11.85 5.28 -23.90
N ASP A 239 -11.58 6.47 -23.35
CA ASP A 239 -11.11 7.63 -24.09
C ASP A 239 -9.71 8.01 -23.60
N ARG A 240 -8.69 7.65 -24.39
CA ARG A 240 -7.27 7.95 -24.13
C ARG A 240 -6.98 9.44 -24.09
N ASP A 241 -7.76 10.25 -24.80
CA ASP A 241 -7.59 11.70 -24.91
C ASP A 241 -8.39 12.46 -23.85
N SER A 242 -9.04 11.75 -22.93
CA SER A 242 -9.61 12.41 -21.76
C SER A 242 -8.49 12.99 -20.87
N PRO A 243 -8.70 14.14 -20.22
CA PRO A 243 -7.73 14.71 -19.29
C PRO A 243 -7.32 13.74 -18.17
N THR A 244 -8.26 12.90 -17.71
CA THR A 244 -8.01 11.88 -16.69
C THR A 244 -7.11 10.75 -17.22
N ALA A 245 -7.35 10.26 -18.45
CA ALA A 245 -6.50 9.23 -19.05
C ALA A 245 -5.08 9.74 -19.28
N ARG A 246 -4.92 10.95 -19.83
CA ARG A 246 -3.59 11.58 -19.99
C ARG A 246 -2.85 11.69 -18.66
N ARG A 247 -3.51 12.18 -17.61
CA ARG A 247 -2.92 12.30 -16.28
C ARG A 247 -2.49 10.94 -15.71
N ALA A 248 -3.33 9.92 -15.83
CA ALA A 248 -3.01 8.55 -15.40
C ALA A 248 -1.80 7.99 -16.15
N ARG A 249 -1.79 8.13 -17.48
CA ARG A 249 -0.65 7.74 -18.34
C ARG A 249 0.64 8.44 -17.93
N ASP A 250 0.60 9.76 -17.78
CA ASP A 250 1.78 10.56 -17.42
C ASP A 250 2.31 10.18 -16.03
N THR A 251 1.41 9.81 -15.10
CA THR A 251 1.80 9.25 -13.80
C THR A 251 2.46 7.87 -13.94
N PHE A 252 1.94 6.97 -14.78
CA PHE A 252 2.57 5.67 -15.02
C PHE A 252 3.95 5.79 -15.66
N CYS A 253 4.10 6.65 -16.66
CA CYS A 253 5.40 6.90 -17.30
C CYS A 253 6.43 7.39 -16.29
N ARG A 254 6.07 8.39 -15.47
CA ARG A 254 6.95 8.90 -14.41
C ARG A 254 7.29 7.84 -13.36
N ALA A 255 6.33 6.99 -12.99
CA ALA A 255 6.58 5.92 -12.02
C ALA A 255 7.56 4.88 -12.57
N VAL A 256 7.40 4.46 -13.83
CA VAL A 256 8.31 3.53 -14.49
C VAL A 256 9.70 4.13 -14.66
N ASP A 257 9.81 5.39 -15.08
CA ASP A 257 11.09 6.10 -15.16
C ASP A 257 11.79 6.13 -13.78
N PHE A 258 11.03 6.40 -12.73
CA PHE A 258 11.53 6.41 -11.35
C PHE A 258 12.02 5.03 -10.88
N TRP A 259 11.31 3.95 -11.22
CA TRP A 259 11.70 2.58 -10.87
C TRP A 259 12.89 2.09 -11.70
N GLY A 260 12.93 2.42 -13.00
CA GLY A 260 14.04 2.13 -13.89
C GLY A 260 15.33 2.81 -13.45
N ALA A 261 15.27 4.09 -13.05
CA ALA A 261 16.42 4.83 -12.52
C ALA A 261 17.03 4.20 -11.24
N ARG A 262 16.25 3.41 -10.51
CA ARG A 262 16.69 2.65 -9.32
C ARG A 262 17.20 1.25 -9.64
N GLY A 263 17.17 0.86 -10.93
CA GLY A 263 17.52 -0.47 -11.39
C GLY A 263 16.54 -1.56 -10.94
N TRP A 264 15.29 -1.19 -10.64
CA TRP A 264 14.25 -2.17 -10.27
C TRP A 264 13.55 -2.78 -11.48
N LEU A 265 13.70 -2.15 -12.64
CA LEU A 265 13.22 -2.62 -13.94
C LEU A 265 14.38 -2.63 -14.92
N ALA A 266 14.42 -3.64 -15.77
CA ALA A 266 15.39 -3.79 -16.85
C ALA A 266 14.85 -3.27 -18.20
N ARG A 267 13.52 -3.14 -18.32
CA ARG A 267 12.82 -2.72 -19.56
C ARG A 267 11.91 -1.52 -19.31
N ASP A 268 11.45 -0.89 -20.39
CA ASP A 268 10.41 0.15 -20.35
C ASP A 268 9.04 -0.46 -20.72
N PRO A 269 8.27 -0.99 -19.75
CA PRO A 269 6.95 -1.60 -19.99
C PRO A 269 5.88 -0.62 -20.49
N VAL A 270 6.14 0.69 -20.46
CA VAL A 270 5.18 1.72 -20.86
C VAL A 270 5.58 2.41 -22.17
N SER A 271 6.55 1.84 -22.89
CA SER A 271 7.00 2.33 -24.21
C SER A 271 5.84 2.54 -25.19
N ALA A 272 4.91 1.58 -25.27
CA ALA A 272 3.71 1.63 -26.12
C ALA A 272 2.60 2.57 -25.61
N LEU A 273 2.68 3.03 -24.35
CA LEU A 273 1.73 3.98 -23.78
C LEU A 273 2.12 5.43 -24.01
N ARG A 274 3.42 5.74 -24.17
CA ARG A 274 3.95 7.11 -24.31
C ARG A 274 3.37 7.84 -25.53
#